data_AF-A0A1Z5JYP6-F1
#
_entry.id   AF-A0A1Z5JYP6-F1
#
_cell.length_a   1.000
_cell.length_b   1.000
_cell.length_c   1.000
_cell.angle_alpha   90.00
_cell.angle_beta   90.00
_cell.angle_gamma   90.00
#
_symmetry.space_group_name_H-M   'P 1'
#
loop_
_entity.id
_entity.type
_entity.pdbx_description
1 polymer ?
#
loop_
_entity_poly.entity_id
_entity_poly.type
_entity_poly.pdbx_seq_one_letter_code
_entity_poly.pdbx_strand_id
1 'polypeptide(L)'
;MMRFLLFLLLIPHGHGFRSSWKLPSPVPHVTPLAQSSISNVPNSTSVQQTSSLLQPVLLQRSSTAALSCMVTWATIQYTGWSIVRASSVVGMISALAMSPSFAAASLCGSFAGMSAHIATSQQAALLGLACGLVLYVWDAQQFQMGKGGRLGTIAYAGNLMYYSLRHGGPSPVVKALFHTLTPVTASTVAVASLVSFASKRPSQLLHQAAKAILWSSLFHRLLVRGVSLSQWGLSSACIFVASFLVRTATPWKGVVLATSLVGFLGSFTPWAAAVYLGAFIGMTGRANFKLRNLLEATLLSSILLELGLLPGFGGRLGFLAFLGVSFGL
;
A
#
# COMPACT_ATOMS: atom_id res chain seq x y z
N MET A 1 19.55 1.75 -13.12
CA MET A 1 19.23 1.54 -11.69
C MET A 1 20.32 2.05 -10.75
N MET A 2 21.60 1.72 -10.95
CA MET A 2 22.70 2.15 -10.05
C MET A 2 22.84 3.68 -9.90
N ARG A 3 22.72 4.44 -11.01
CA ARG A 3 22.73 5.93 -10.97
C ARG A 3 21.55 6.53 -10.19
N PHE A 4 20.40 5.87 -10.20
CA PHE A 4 19.20 6.31 -9.48
C PHE A 4 19.31 6.06 -7.97
N LEU A 5 19.89 4.92 -7.57
CA LEU A 5 20.24 4.63 -6.17
C LEU A 5 21.30 5.59 -5.63
N LEU A 6 22.31 5.93 -6.45
CA LEU A 6 23.31 6.94 -6.10
C LEU A 6 22.67 8.32 -5.91
N PHE A 7 21.71 8.68 -6.77
CA PHE A 7 20.96 9.92 -6.63
C PHE A 7 20.12 9.97 -5.34
N LEU A 8 19.47 8.86 -4.96
CA LEU A 8 18.74 8.73 -3.69
C LEU A 8 19.64 8.82 -2.45
N LEU A 9 20.86 8.29 -2.53
CA LEU A 9 21.86 8.42 -1.46
C LEU A 9 22.41 9.85 -1.32
N LEU A 10 22.27 10.67 -2.37
CA LEU A 10 22.72 12.06 -2.42
C LEU A 10 21.63 13.06 -2.01
N ILE A 11 20.38 12.64 -1.78
CA ILE A 11 19.32 13.55 -1.30
C ILE A 11 19.71 13.99 0.12
N PRO A 12 20.02 15.29 0.36
CA PRO A 12 20.38 15.77 1.67
C PRO A 12 19.21 15.52 2.63
N HIS A 13 19.52 15.07 3.84
CA HIS A 13 18.53 14.91 4.91
C HIS A 13 17.92 16.28 5.25
N GLY A 14 16.86 16.64 4.53
CA GLY A 14 16.01 17.78 4.87
C GLY A 14 15.50 17.59 6.29
N HIS A 15 15.62 18.65 7.10
CA HIS A 15 15.18 18.74 8.49
C HIS A 15 13.95 17.86 8.73
N GLY A 16 14.13 16.90 9.65
CA GLY A 16 13.18 15.82 9.90
C GLY A 16 11.75 16.32 9.93
N PHE A 17 11.00 16.01 8.88
CA PHE A 17 9.55 16.14 8.87
C PHE A 17 9.05 15.12 9.91
N ARG A 18 8.97 15.57 11.17
CA ARG A 18 8.40 14.82 12.27
C ARG A 18 6.98 14.50 11.84
N SER A 19 6.75 13.26 11.44
CA SER A 19 5.41 12.78 11.16
C SER A 19 4.62 12.96 12.45
N SER A 20 3.85 14.06 12.53
CA SER A 20 2.96 14.38 13.65
C SER A 20 1.76 13.44 13.60
N TRP A 21 2.04 12.17 13.78
CA TRP A 21 1.08 11.09 13.90
C TRP A 21 1.55 10.26 15.07
N LYS A 22 1.63 10.89 16.24
CA LYS A 22 1.57 10.16 17.50
C LYS A 22 0.24 9.41 17.48
N LEU A 23 0.27 8.12 17.85
CA LEU A 23 -0.98 7.46 18.25
C LEU A 23 -1.67 8.36 19.30
N PRO A 24 -3.01 8.47 19.28
CA PRO A 24 -3.71 9.17 20.35
C PRO A 24 -3.20 8.62 21.69
N SER A 25 -2.61 9.49 22.50
CA SER A 25 -2.26 9.16 23.87
C SER A 25 -3.52 8.66 24.57
N PRO A 26 -3.45 7.61 25.40
CA PRO A 26 -4.61 7.14 26.14
C PRO A 26 -5.24 8.32 26.87
N VAL A 27 -6.54 8.52 26.61
CA VAL A 27 -7.32 9.61 27.18
C VAL A 27 -7.14 9.54 28.70
N PRO A 28 -6.64 10.60 29.36
CA PRO A 28 -6.54 10.60 30.81
C PRO A 28 -7.95 10.41 31.38
N HIS A 29 -8.07 9.48 32.32
CA HIS A 29 -9.29 9.19 33.05
C HIS A 29 -9.80 10.49 33.70
N VAL A 30 -10.86 11.08 33.14
CA VAL A 30 -11.47 12.29 33.70
C VAL A 30 -12.26 11.86 34.95
N THR A 31 -11.77 12.24 36.12
CA THR A 31 -12.52 12.19 37.37
C THR A 31 -13.74 13.11 37.29
N PRO A 32 -14.96 12.65 37.64
CA PRO A 32 -16.15 13.49 37.61
C PRO A 32 -16.13 14.44 38.82
N LEU A 33 -15.99 15.74 38.57
CA LEU A 33 -16.19 16.77 39.58
C LEU A 33 -17.39 17.64 39.21
N ALA A 34 -18.37 17.58 40.11
CA ALA A 34 -19.39 18.57 40.45
C ALA A 34 -20.13 19.29 39.30
N GLN A 35 -21.38 18.86 39.11
CA GLN A 35 -22.45 19.65 38.51
C GLN A 35 -22.74 20.88 39.38
N SER A 36 -22.66 22.07 38.79
CA SER A 36 -23.45 23.22 39.24
C SER A 36 -23.77 24.17 38.09
N SER A 37 -25.07 24.37 37.90
CA SER A 37 -25.71 25.63 37.46
C SER A 37 -25.84 25.91 35.96
N ILE A 38 -26.97 25.42 35.45
CA ILE A 38 -27.98 26.09 34.58
C ILE A 38 -27.71 27.57 34.28
N SER A 39 -27.55 27.93 33.00
CA SER A 39 -28.43 28.86 32.25
C SER A 39 -27.70 29.47 31.04
N ASN A 40 -28.06 29.03 29.84
CA ASN A 40 -28.28 29.84 28.63
C ASN A 40 -28.23 28.91 27.42
N VAL A 41 -29.40 28.62 26.86
CA VAL A 41 -29.58 27.93 25.58
C VAL A 41 -29.45 28.99 24.48
N PRO A 42 -28.36 29.02 23.68
CA PRO A 42 -28.31 29.83 22.48
C PRO A 42 -29.00 29.06 21.35
N ASN A 43 -29.92 29.76 20.68
CA ASN A 43 -30.66 29.38 19.48
C ASN A 43 -29.96 28.38 18.55
N SER A 44 -30.71 27.30 18.28
CA SER A 44 -30.50 26.32 17.24
C SER A 44 -30.76 26.91 15.84
N THR A 45 -29.77 27.55 15.21
CA THR A 45 -29.87 27.98 13.79
C THR A 45 -28.57 27.93 12.97
N SER A 46 -27.46 27.35 13.45
CA SER A 46 -26.17 27.38 12.72
C SER A 46 -25.73 26.05 12.09
N VAL A 47 -26.66 25.18 11.67
CA VAL A 47 -26.32 23.84 11.11
C VAL A 47 -26.01 23.84 9.60
N GLN A 48 -26.15 24.96 8.87
CA GLN A 48 -26.27 24.90 7.40
C GLN A 48 -25.07 25.34 6.54
N GLN A 49 -23.89 25.61 7.10
CA GLN A 49 -22.78 26.25 6.34
C GLN A 49 -21.56 25.35 6.04
N THR A 50 -21.55 24.08 6.46
CA THR A 50 -20.42 23.16 6.21
C THR A 50 -20.47 22.42 4.87
N SER A 51 -21.62 22.42 4.17
CA SER A 51 -21.80 21.64 2.94
C SER A 51 -21.12 22.25 1.70
N SER A 52 -20.98 23.58 1.62
CA SER A 52 -20.41 24.25 0.44
C SER A 52 -18.88 24.10 0.30
N LEU A 53 -18.15 23.97 1.41
CA LEU A 53 -16.70 23.81 1.41
C LEU A 53 -16.22 22.36 1.23
N LEU A 54 -17.08 21.36 1.50
CA LEU A 54 -16.71 19.95 1.32
C LEU A 54 -16.69 19.51 -0.15
N GLN A 55 -17.52 20.12 -0.99
CA GLN A 55 -17.65 19.81 -2.42
C GLN A 55 -16.34 19.95 -3.22
N PRO A 56 -15.56 21.05 -3.10
CA PRO A 56 -14.32 21.20 -3.86
C PRO A 56 -13.24 20.17 -3.47
N VAL A 57 -13.11 19.83 -2.19
CA VAL A 57 -12.11 18.87 -1.71
C VAL A 57 -12.43 17.45 -2.19
N LEU A 58 -13.71 17.06 -2.17
CA LEU A 58 -14.17 15.78 -2.70
C LEU A 58 -13.84 15.64 -4.20
N LEU A 59 -14.15 16.69 -4.96
CA LEU A 59 -13.94 16.72 -6.39
C LEU A 59 -12.45 16.61 -6.74
N GLN A 60 -11.59 17.35 -6.02
CA GLN A 60 -10.14 17.32 -6.22
C GLN A 60 -9.52 15.96 -5.89
N ARG A 61 -9.96 15.29 -4.82
CA ARG A 61 -9.46 13.95 -4.49
C ARG A 61 -9.90 12.91 -5.51
N SER A 62 -11.15 12.99 -5.95
CA SER A 62 -11.70 12.06 -6.93
C SER A 62 -11.05 12.26 -8.31
N SER A 63 -10.81 13.50 -8.73
CA SER A 63 -10.08 13.79 -9.97
C SER A 63 -8.63 13.31 -9.91
N THR A 64 -7.96 13.44 -8.76
CA THR A 64 -6.61 12.91 -8.55
C THR A 64 -6.57 11.38 -8.68
N ALA A 65 -7.54 10.67 -8.10
CA ALA A 65 -7.67 9.23 -8.25
C ALA A 65 -8.00 8.82 -9.71
N ALA A 66 -8.83 9.58 -10.41
CA ALA A 66 -9.11 9.38 -11.82
C ALA A 66 -7.86 9.53 -12.71
N LEU A 67 -7.11 10.61 -12.53
CA LEU A 67 -5.89 10.89 -13.30
C LEU A 67 -4.82 9.80 -13.07
N SER A 68 -4.56 9.44 -11.82
CA SER A 68 -3.60 8.38 -11.48
C SER A 68 -3.99 7.01 -12.02
N CYS A 69 -5.30 6.68 -12.02
CA CYS A 69 -5.84 5.48 -12.65
C CYS A 69 -5.57 5.48 -14.17
N MET A 70 -5.89 6.58 -14.86
CA MET A 70 -5.65 6.74 -16.28
C MET A 70 -4.16 6.64 -16.63
N VAL A 71 -3.29 7.31 -15.87
CA VAL A 71 -1.83 7.29 -16.09
C VAL A 71 -1.29 5.87 -15.89
N THR A 72 -1.75 5.15 -14.85
CA THR A 72 -1.31 3.77 -14.60
C THR A 72 -1.75 2.85 -15.73
N TRP A 73 -3.03 2.92 -16.12
CA TRP A 73 -3.57 2.15 -17.25
C TRP A 73 -2.83 2.44 -18.56
N ALA A 74 -2.65 3.72 -18.90
CA ALA A 74 -1.95 4.13 -20.12
C ALA A 74 -0.50 3.64 -20.12
N THR A 75 0.19 3.75 -18.97
CA THR A 75 1.57 3.25 -18.84
C THR A 75 1.62 1.74 -19.11
N ILE A 76 0.70 0.96 -18.53
CA ILE A 76 0.63 -0.49 -18.77
C ILE A 76 0.43 -0.79 -20.26
N GLN A 77 -0.51 -0.11 -20.92
CA GLN A 77 -0.85 -0.37 -22.33
C GLN A 77 0.26 0.04 -23.30
N TYR A 78 0.86 1.21 -23.11
CA TYR A 78 1.80 1.77 -24.10
C TYR A 78 3.27 1.38 -23.88
N THR A 79 3.67 1.02 -22.66
CA THR A 79 5.08 0.72 -22.36
C THR A 79 5.37 -0.77 -22.18
N GLY A 80 4.32 -1.60 -22.06
CA GLY A 80 4.46 -3.02 -21.72
C GLY A 80 5.03 -3.27 -20.32
N TRP A 81 5.01 -2.26 -19.43
CA TRP A 81 5.47 -2.42 -18.06
C TRP A 81 4.56 -3.35 -17.26
N SER A 82 5.12 -4.03 -16.26
CA SER A 82 4.30 -4.81 -15.33
C SER A 82 3.35 -3.89 -14.56
N ILE A 83 2.16 -4.40 -14.24
CA ILE A 83 1.11 -3.67 -13.51
C ILE A 83 1.64 -3.03 -12.22
N VAL A 84 2.50 -3.76 -11.50
CA VAL A 84 3.09 -3.28 -10.24
C VAL A 84 4.15 -2.21 -10.49
N ARG A 85 4.99 -2.36 -11.53
CA ARG A 85 5.99 -1.35 -11.87
C ARG A 85 5.32 -0.03 -12.24
N ALA A 86 4.28 -0.07 -13.07
CA ALA A 86 3.53 1.11 -13.45
C ALA A 86 2.89 1.81 -12.24
N SER A 87 2.15 1.08 -11.41
CA SER A 87 1.51 1.64 -10.20
C SER A 87 2.54 2.18 -9.21
N SER A 88 3.67 1.50 -9.00
CA SER A 88 4.72 1.98 -8.09
C SER A 88 5.36 3.29 -8.56
N VAL A 89 5.57 3.49 -9.87
CA VAL A 89 6.12 4.74 -10.40
C VAL A 89 5.13 5.89 -10.19
N VAL A 90 3.85 5.68 -10.50
CA VAL A 90 2.79 6.66 -10.27
C VAL A 90 2.68 6.99 -8.77
N GLY A 91 2.70 5.98 -7.91
CA GLY A 91 2.69 6.15 -6.46
C GLY A 91 3.88 6.93 -5.94
N MET A 92 5.09 6.64 -6.42
CA MET A 92 6.30 7.37 -6.07
C MET A 92 6.23 8.84 -6.50
N ILE A 93 5.84 9.12 -7.75
CA ILE A 93 5.69 10.49 -8.26
C ILE A 93 4.66 11.24 -7.42
N SER A 94 3.52 10.64 -7.11
CA SER A 94 2.47 11.28 -6.31
C SER A 94 2.91 11.62 -4.89
N ALA A 95 3.73 10.76 -4.27
CA ALA A 95 4.23 10.99 -2.93
C ALA A 95 5.29 12.09 -2.84
N LEU A 96 6.00 12.34 -3.94
CA LEU A 96 6.99 13.43 -4.04
C LEU A 96 6.35 14.76 -4.45
N ALA A 97 5.34 14.71 -5.32
CA ALA A 97 4.76 15.92 -5.93
C ALA A 97 3.52 16.45 -5.19
N MET A 98 2.82 15.63 -4.41
CA MET A 98 1.50 15.97 -3.86
C MET A 98 1.47 15.93 -2.33
N SER A 99 0.50 16.62 -1.73
CA SER A 99 0.26 16.54 -0.28
C SER A 99 -0.19 15.12 0.12
N PRO A 100 -0.02 14.71 1.39
CA PRO A 100 -0.30 13.33 1.82
C PRO A 100 -1.72 12.84 1.54
N SER A 101 -2.72 13.72 1.56
CA SER A 101 -4.12 13.39 1.26
C SER A 101 -4.33 13.11 -0.23
N PHE A 102 -3.76 13.92 -1.12
CA PHE A 102 -3.82 13.71 -2.55
C PHE A 102 -2.94 12.55 -3.01
N ALA A 103 -1.78 12.34 -2.37
CA ALA A 103 -0.93 11.19 -2.62
C ALA A 103 -1.65 9.87 -2.27
N ALA A 104 -2.45 9.83 -1.20
CA ALA A 104 -3.27 8.67 -0.87
C ALA A 104 -4.36 8.41 -1.93
N ALA A 105 -5.04 9.46 -2.40
CA ALA A 105 -6.01 9.36 -3.49
C ALA A 105 -5.38 8.89 -4.80
N SER A 106 -4.20 9.42 -5.14
CA SER A 106 -3.40 9.03 -6.31
C SER A 106 -2.94 7.57 -6.23
N LEU A 107 -2.45 7.14 -5.06
CA LEU A 107 -2.05 5.74 -4.85
C LEU A 107 -3.23 4.79 -5.03
N CYS A 108 -4.39 5.14 -4.47
CA CYS A 108 -5.63 4.37 -4.61
C CYS A 108 -6.07 4.26 -6.08
N GLY A 109 -6.07 5.38 -6.81
CA GLY A 109 -6.38 5.40 -8.24
C GLY A 109 -5.39 4.56 -9.06
N SER A 110 -4.09 4.63 -8.73
CA SER A 110 -3.08 3.80 -9.39
C SER A 110 -3.34 2.30 -9.24
N PHE A 111 -3.82 1.85 -8.07
CA PHE A 111 -4.17 0.44 -7.88
C PHE A 111 -5.40 0.03 -8.68
N ALA A 112 -6.39 0.91 -8.78
CA ALA A 112 -7.56 0.67 -9.61
C ALA A 112 -7.17 0.54 -11.09
N GLY A 113 -6.20 1.35 -11.55
CA GLY A 113 -5.65 1.28 -12.91
C GLY A 113 -4.91 -0.02 -13.26
N MET A 114 -4.61 -0.88 -12.27
CA MET A 114 -4.05 -2.22 -12.51
C MET A 114 -5.10 -3.25 -12.96
N SER A 115 -6.39 -2.90 -12.96
CA SER A 115 -7.47 -3.82 -13.31
C SER A 115 -7.47 -4.20 -14.79
N ALA A 116 -7.50 -5.51 -15.06
CA ALA A 116 -7.48 -6.08 -16.41
C ALA A 116 -8.74 -5.78 -17.25
N HIS A 117 -9.82 -5.32 -16.62
CA HIS A 117 -11.12 -5.08 -17.28
C HIS A 117 -11.27 -3.69 -17.90
N ILE A 118 -10.23 -2.85 -17.83
CA ILE A 118 -10.23 -1.48 -18.37
C ILE A 118 -9.78 -1.52 -19.83
N ALA A 119 -10.72 -1.34 -20.76
CA ALA A 119 -10.43 -1.32 -22.18
C ALA A 119 -10.19 0.10 -22.72
N THR A 120 -10.76 1.13 -22.09
CA THR A 120 -10.69 2.51 -22.57
C THR A 120 -10.28 3.50 -21.47
N SER A 121 -9.75 4.65 -21.88
CA SER A 121 -9.36 5.74 -20.96
C SER A 121 -10.56 6.29 -20.17
N GLN A 122 -11.76 6.32 -20.77
CA GLN A 122 -13.00 6.70 -20.10
C GLN A 122 -13.36 5.72 -18.97
N GLN A 123 -13.19 4.41 -19.20
CA GLN A 123 -13.40 3.39 -18.17
C GLN A 123 -12.39 3.54 -17.03
N ALA A 124 -11.13 3.86 -17.34
CA ALA A 124 -10.11 4.14 -16.33
C ALA A 124 -10.49 5.37 -15.48
N ALA A 125 -10.94 6.45 -16.12
CA ALA A 125 -11.37 7.67 -15.44
C ALA A 125 -12.56 7.40 -14.51
N LEU A 126 -13.61 6.73 -14.99
CA LEU A 126 -14.79 6.37 -14.20
C LEU A 126 -14.43 5.48 -13.01
N LEU A 127 -13.55 4.49 -13.21
CA LEU A 127 -13.07 3.63 -12.14
C LEU A 127 -12.27 4.40 -11.08
N GLY A 128 -11.41 5.33 -11.50
CA GLY A 128 -10.66 6.16 -10.56
C GLY A 128 -11.54 7.15 -9.81
N LEU A 129 -12.55 7.74 -10.45
CA LEU A 129 -13.59 8.55 -9.78
C LEU A 129 -14.33 7.71 -8.74
N ALA A 130 -14.74 6.49 -9.08
CA ALA A 130 -15.37 5.55 -8.17
C ALA A 130 -14.49 5.28 -6.93
N CYS A 131 -13.19 5.02 -7.13
CA CYS A 131 -12.25 4.83 -6.02
C CYS A 131 -12.10 6.08 -5.14
N GLY A 132 -12.04 7.26 -5.74
CA GLY A 132 -11.96 8.53 -5.01
C GLY A 132 -13.17 8.79 -4.12
N LEU A 133 -14.38 8.46 -4.61
CA LEU A 133 -15.61 8.53 -3.83
C LEU A 133 -15.60 7.56 -2.65
N VAL A 134 -15.21 6.30 -2.87
CA VAL A 134 -15.10 5.31 -1.79
C VAL A 134 -14.06 5.75 -0.76
N LEU A 135 -12.91 6.29 -1.19
CA LEU A 135 -11.89 6.83 -0.29
C LEU A 135 -12.44 7.93 0.61
N TYR A 136 -13.22 8.85 0.03
CA TYR A 136 -13.85 9.92 0.78
C TYR A 136 -14.86 9.42 1.82
N VAL A 137 -15.76 8.51 1.43
CA VAL A 137 -16.74 7.92 2.37
C VAL A 137 -16.01 7.22 3.52
N TRP A 138 -14.94 6.50 3.19
CA TRP A 138 -14.13 5.80 4.19
C TRP A 138 -13.39 6.77 5.13
N ASP A 139 -12.88 7.90 4.61
CA ASP A 139 -12.26 8.96 5.43
C ASP A 139 -13.29 9.61 6.36
N ALA A 140 -14.51 9.86 5.88
CA ALA A 140 -15.58 10.45 6.66
C ALA A 140 -15.97 9.58 7.87
N GLN A 141 -15.96 8.26 7.69
CA GLN A 141 -16.29 7.28 8.74
C GLN A 141 -15.14 7.02 9.73
N GLN A 142 -13.97 7.66 9.56
CA GLN A 142 -12.80 7.49 10.43
C GLN A 142 -12.45 6.01 10.70
N PHE A 143 -12.65 5.12 9.72
CA PHE A 143 -12.27 3.71 9.86
C PHE A 143 -10.74 3.59 9.94
N GLN A 144 -10.21 3.65 11.17
CA GLN A 144 -8.78 3.70 11.53
C GLN A 144 -8.10 2.31 11.47
N MET A 145 -8.21 1.59 10.37
CA MET A 145 -7.46 0.34 10.16
C MET A 145 -6.21 0.60 9.31
N GLY A 146 -5.12 -0.12 9.61
CA GLY A 146 -3.76 0.08 9.09
C GLY A 146 -3.66 0.64 7.66
N LYS A 147 -2.85 1.70 7.51
CA LYS A 147 -2.81 2.63 6.36
C LYS A 147 -2.59 2.00 4.98
N GLY A 148 -2.04 0.78 4.90
CA GLY A 148 -1.72 0.11 3.63
C GLY A 148 -2.90 -0.69 3.09
N GLY A 149 -3.38 -1.65 3.89
CA GLY A 149 -4.52 -2.51 3.53
C GLY A 149 -5.78 -1.71 3.18
N ARG A 150 -5.95 -0.55 3.82
CA ARG A 150 -7.03 0.40 3.52
C ARG A 150 -7.06 0.82 2.05
N LEU A 151 -5.93 1.22 1.47
CA LEU A 151 -5.90 1.72 0.08
C LEU A 151 -6.19 0.61 -0.94
N GLY A 152 -5.67 -0.60 -0.70
CA GLY A 152 -6.00 -1.77 -1.52
C GLY A 152 -7.46 -2.19 -1.41
N THR A 153 -8.05 -2.09 -0.22
CA THR A 153 -9.48 -2.38 0.02
C THR A 153 -10.37 -1.37 -0.71
N ILE A 154 -10.01 -0.09 -0.67
CA ILE A 154 -10.74 0.97 -1.37
C ILE A 154 -10.65 0.80 -2.88
N ALA A 155 -9.47 0.48 -3.42
CA ALA A 155 -9.30 0.19 -4.83
C ALA A 155 -10.14 -1.04 -5.26
N TYR A 156 -10.22 -2.06 -4.41
CA TYR A 156 -11.07 -3.23 -4.65
C TYR A 156 -12.56 -2.87 -4.62
N ALA A 157 -13.01 -2.14 -3.60
CA ALA A 157 -14.40 -1.68 -3.49
C ALA A 157 -14.80 -0.75 -4.65
N GLY A 158 -13.90 0.12 -5.10
CA GLY A 158 -14.12 0.95 -6.29
C GLY A 158 -14.26 0.13 -7.57
N ASN A 159 -13.46 -0.92 -7.73
CA ASN A 159 -13.62 -1.89 -8.83
C ASN A 159 -14.97 -2.62 -8.78
N LEU A 160 -15.40 -3.03 -7.58
CA LEU A 160 -16.69 -3.67 -7.35
C LEU A 160 -17.86 -2.75 -7.69
N MET A 161 -17.77 -1.48 -7.27
CA MET A 161 -18.75 -0.45 -7.58
C MET A 161 -18.82 -0.19 -9.08
N TYR A 162 -17.68 0.02 -9.74
CA TYR A 162 -17.60 0.20 -11.18
C TYR A 162 -18.17 -1.00 -11.95
N TYR A 163 -17.83 -2.22 -11.54
CA TYR A 163 -18.36 -3.43 -12.14
C TYR A 163 -19.89 -3.52 -12.01
N SER A 164 -20.42 -3.21 -10.83
CA SER A 164 -21.87 -3.21 -10.55
C SER A 164 -22.62 -2.18 -11.39
N LEU A 165 -22.04 -0.99 -11.56
CA LEU A 165 -22.59 0.07 -12.42
C LEU A 165 -22.65 -0.35 -13.89
N ARG A 166 -21.64 -1.09 -14.37
CA ARG A 166 -21.57 -1.54 -15.77
C ARG A 166 -22.54 -2.67 -16.10
N HIS A 167 -22.86 -3.54 -15.14
CA HIS A 167 -23.66 -4.75 -15.37
C HIS A 167 -25.10 -4.66 -14.82
N GLY A 168 -25.57 -3.46 -14.44
CA GLY A 168 -26.97 -3.24 -14.07
C GLY A 168 -27.37 -3.76 -12.69
N GLY A 169 -26.42 -3.90 -11.76
CA GLY A 169 -26.70 -4.26 -10.36
C GLY A 169 -25.61 -5.14 -9.74
N PRO A 170 -25.53 -5.21 -8.38
CA PRO A 170 -24.64 -6.13 -7.71
C PRO A 170 -25.10 -7.55 -8.02
N SER A 171 -24.25 -8.34 -8.68
CA SER A 171 -24.51 -9.77 -8.84
C SER A 171 -24.73 -10.40 -7.45
N PRO A 172 -25.51 -11.49 -7.32
CA PRO A 172 -25.72 -12.16 -6.03
C PRO A 172 -24.39 -12.53 -5.32
N VAL A 173 -23.30 -12.69 -6.08
CA VAL A 173 -21.94 -12.89 -5.57
C VAL A 173 -21.43 -11.66 -4.80
N VAL A 174 -21.71 -10.45 -5.25
CA VAL A 174 -21.33 -9.20 -4.56
C VAL A 174 -22.09 -9.03 -3.25
N LYS A 175 -23.39 -9.36 -3.23
CA LYS A 175 -24.20 -9.40 -2.00
C LYS A 175 -23.70 -10.46 -1.02
N ALA A 176 -23.36 -11.65 -1.52
CA ALA A 176 -22.79 -12.72 -0.70
C ALA A 176 -21.42 -12.33 -0.13
N LEU A 177 -20.54 -11.72 -0.94
CA LEU A 177 -19.21 -11.29 -0.52
C LEU A 177 -19.27 -10.25 0.61
N PHE A 178 -20.17 -9.27 0.49
CA PHE A 178 -20.41 -8.24 1.52
C PHE A 178 -20.95 -8.83 2.83
N HIS A 179 -21.76 -9.90 2.75
CA HIS A 179 -22.22 -10.63 3.93
C HIS A 179 -21.12 -11.52 4.55
N THR A 180 -20.29 -12.20 3.75
CA THR A 180 -19.18 -13.03 4.26
C THR A 180 -17.98 -12.24 4.79
N LEU A 181 -17.87 -10.95 4.49
CA LEU A 181 -16.77 -10.09 4.97
C LEU A 181 -16.98 -9.53 6.39
N THR A 182 -18.08 -9.88 7.07
CA THR A 182 -18.38 -9.35 8.41
C THR A 182 -17.89 -10.22 9.59
N PRO A 183 -17.59 -11.52 9.43
CA PRO A 183 -16.76 -12.19 10.43
C PRO A 183 -15.95 -13.39 9.89
N VAL A 184 -14.70 -13.21 9.44
CA VAL A 184 -13.75 -14.34 9.34
C VAL A 184 -12.34 -13.88 9.73
N THR A 185 -12.12 -13.80 11.03
CA THR A 185 -10.81 -14.02 11.65
C THR A 185 -10.71 -15.51 11.99
N ALA A 186 -9.76 -16.23 11.39
CA ALA A 186 -8.88 -17.19 12.06
C ALA A 186 -8.17 -18.13 11.09
N SER A 187 -6.90 -18.38 11.42
CA SER A 187 -6.07 -19.55 11.08
C SER A 187 -5.71 -19.82 9.61
N THR A 188 -4.42 -19.64 9.27
CA THR A 188 -3.47 -20.77 9.22
C THR A 188 -2.03 -20.27 9.18
N VAL A 189 -1.25 -20.67 10.17
CA VAL A 189 0.22 -20.56 10.28
C VAL A 189 0.77 -21.99 10.25
N ALA A 190 1.69 -22.31 9.35
CA ALA A 190 2.62 -23.44 9.42
C ALA A 190 3.71 -23.21 8.34
N VAL A 191 4.91 -22.76 8.69
CA VAL A 191 6.11 -23.51 9.12
C VAL A 191 6.78 -24.36 8.02
N ALA A 192 7.99 -23.88 7.68
CA ALA A 192 9.20 -24.55 7.17
C ALA A 192 9.17 -25.27 5.81
N SER A 193 10.12 -24.89 4.94
CA SER A 193 11.28 -25.78 4.66
C SER A 193 12.44 -25.05 3.96
N LEU A 194 13.63 -25.49 4.36
CA LEU A 194 14.98 -25.02 4.13
C LEU A 194 15.65 -25.69 2.91
N VAL A 195 16.64 -24.98 2.35
CA VAL A 195 17.89 -25.46 1.72
C VAL A 195 17.77 -26.28 0.42
N SER A 196 18.23 -25.73 -0.71
CA SER A 196 19.62 -25.99 -1.16
C SER A 196 20.09 -25.18 -2.38
N PHE A 197 21.40 -24.92 -2.34
CA PHE A 197 22.30 -24.35 -3.36
C PHE A 197 22.44 -25.34 -4.56
N ALA A 198 22.85 -25.01 -5.78
CA ALA A 198 24.06 -24.29 -6.18
C ALA A 198 24.08 -23.97 -7.69
N SER A 199 25.18 -23.31 -8.09
CA SER A 199 25.74 -23.15 -9.45
C SER A 199 25.35 -21.89 -10.22
N LYS A 200 26.30 -20.95 -10.32
CA LYS A 200 26.20 -19.73 -11.13
C LYS A 200 27.51 -19.41 -11.86
N ARG A 201 27.31 -18.92 -13.09
CA ARG A 201 28.28 -18.54 -14.13
C ARG A 201 28.82 -17.09 -13.94
N PRO A 202 29.96 -16.74 -14.56
CA PRO A 202 30.83 -15.65 -14.11
C PRO A 202 30.37 -14.20 -14.41
N SER A 203 29.36 -13.96 -15.24
CA SER A 203 28.83 -12.60 -15.49
C SER A 203 28.03 -12.01 -14.32
N GLN A 204 27.75 -12.81 -13.29
CA GLN A 204 26.99 -12.40 -12.11
C GLN A 204 27.86 -11.85 -10.98
N LEU A 205 29.18 -11.94 -11.08
CA LEU A 205 30.09 -11.50 -10.02
C LEU A 205 30.07 -9.99 -9.80
N LEU A 206 30.01 -9.18 -10.87
CA LEU A 206 29.87 -7.72 -10.75
C LEU A 206 28.54 -7.31 -10.11
N HIS A 207 27.45 -7.98 -10.50
CA HIS A 207 26.15 -7.72 -9.89
C HIS A 207 26.10 -8.18 -8.43
N GLN A 208 26.76 -9.28 -8.09
CA GLN A 208 26.84 -9.77 -6.71
C GLN A 208 27.77 -8.92 -5.83
N ALA A 209 28.86 -8.38 -6.36
CA ALA A 209 29.72 -7.44 -5.65
C ALA A 209 28.98 -6.13 -5.34
N ALA A 210 28.27 -5.56 -6.32
CA ALA A 210 27.43 -4.38 -6.10
C ALA A 210 26.31 -4.65 -5.08
N LYS A 211 25.69 -5.84 -5.13
CA LYS A 211 24.74 -6.28 -4.10
C LYS A 211 25.43 -6.38 -2.73
N ALA A 212 26.58 -7.03 -2.62
CA ALA A 212 27.30 -7.24 -1.36
C ALA A 212 27.70 -5.92 -0.68
N ILE A 213 28.19 -4.94 -1.45
CA ILE A 213 28.54 -3.59 -0.95
C ILE A 213 27.28 -2.84 -0.47
N LEU A 214 26.17 -2.96 -1.21
CA LEU A 214 24.90 -2.38 -0.78
C LEU A 214 24.40 -3.03 0.51
N TRP A 215 24.49 -4.36 0.61
CA TRP A 215 24.10 -5.15 1.77
C TRP A 215 24.92 -4.81 3.01
N SER A 216 26.23 -4.69 2.90
CA SER A 216 27.10 -4.35 4.04
C SER A 216 26.82 -2.94 4.56
N SER A 217 26.60 -1.96 3.66
CA SER A 217 26.26 -0.58 4.05
C SER A 217 24.89 -0.49 4.72
N LEU A 218 23.88 -1.19 4.20
CA LEU A 218 22.53 -1.19 4.77
C LEU A 218 22.49 -1.91 6.12
N PHE A 219 23.18 -3.05 6.25
CA PHE A 219 23.26 -3.81 7.49
C PHE A 219 23.96 -3.02 8.59
N HIS A 220 25.06 -2.33 8.26
CA HIS A 220 25.74 -1.45 9.21
C HIS A 220 24.82 -0.34 9.72
N ARG A 221 24.03 0.30 8.83
CA ARG A 221 23.07 1.34 9.24
C ARG A 221 21.94 0.82 10.13
N LEU A 222 21.52 -0.43 9.95
CA LEU A 222 20.55 -1.07 10.84
C LEU A 222 21.12 -1.29 12.24
N LEU A 223 22.34 -1.82 12.32
CA LEU A 223 23.03 -2.03 13.60
C LEU A 223 23.22 -0.72 14.36
N VAL A 224 23.66 0.34 13.68
CA VAL A 224 23.86 1.67 14.27
C VAL A 224 22.55 2.27 14.81
N ARG A 225 21.40 1.92 14.22
CA ARG A 225 20.09 2.41 14.67
C ARG A 225 19.49 1.63 15.85
N GLY A 226 20.17 0.59 16.35
CA GLY A 226 19.69 -0.20 17.47
C GLY A 226 18.38 -0.94 17.19
N VAL A 227 18.08 -1.24 15.92
CA VAL A 227 16.90 -2.02 15.55
C VAL A 227 17.04 -3.41 16.17
N SER A 228 16.08 -3.82 16.99
CA SER A 228 16.09 -5.16 17.58
C SER A 228 16.06 -6.22 16.49
N LEU A 229 17.02 -7.14 16.51
CA LEU A 229 17.11 -8.27 15.57
C LEU A 229 15.80 -9.09 15.54
N SER A 230 15.11 -9.19 16.68
CA SER A 230 13.81 -9.87 16.78
C SER A 230 12.71 -9.18 15.97
N GLN A 231 12.64 -7.86 16.00
CA GLN A 231 11.67 -7.05 15.26
C GLN A 231 11.93 -7.11 13.76
N TRP A 232 13.20 -7.01 13.35
CA TRP A 232 13.58 -7.18 11.94
C TRP A 232 13.31 -8.60 11.41
N GLY A 233 13.55 -9.62 12.24
CA GLY A 233 13.22 -11.00 11.92
C GLY A 233 11.72 -11.19 11.69
N LEU A 234 10.89 -10.62 12.56
CA LEU A 234 9.43 -10.70 12.44
C LEU A 234 8.91 -9.96 11.20
N SER A 235 9.37 -8.73 10.94
CA SER A 235 8.93 -7.97 9.77
C SER A 235 9.32 -8.68 8.46
N SER A 236 10.53 -9.23 8.38
CA SER A 236 10.99 -10.03 7.24
C SER A 236 10.14 -11.28 7.04
N ALA A 237 9.81 -12.00 8.12
CA ALA A 237 8.94 -13.18 8.08
C ALA A 237 7.53 -12.81 7.60
N CYS A 238 6.94 -11.73 8.10
CA CYS A 238 5.62 -11.25 7.66
C CYS A 238 5.61 -10.89 6.17
N ILE A 239 6.64 -10.18 5.67
CA ILE A 239 6.77 -9.85 4.24
C ILE A 239 6.83 -11.14 3.41
N PHE A 240 7.66 -12.10 3.82
CA PHE A 240 7.82 -13.36 3.11
C PHE A 240 6.52 -14.17 3.07
N VAL A 241 5.87 -14.38 4.21
CA VAL A 241 4.62 -15.14 4.32
C VAL A 241 3.52 -14.48 3.48
N ALA A 242 3.33 -13.17 3.58
CA ALA A 242 2.35 -12.45 2.79
C ALA A 242 2.63 -12.57 1.28
N SER A 243 3.90 -12.46 0.87
CA SER A 243 4.30 -12.64 -0.54
C SER A 243 3.97 -14.05 -1.04
N PHE A 244 4.26 -15.05 -0.21
CA PHE A 244 4.02 -16.45 -0.54
C PHE A 244 2.53 -16.79 -0.60
N LEU A 245 1.73 -16.30 0.35
CA LEU A 245 0.28 -16.46 0.36
C LEU A 245 -0.36 -15.86 -0.89
N VAL A 246 -0.02 -14.61 -1.24
CA VAL A 246 -0.52 -13.98 -2.48
C VAL A 246 -0.12 -14.80 -3.69
N ARG A 247 1.13 -15.28 -3.72
CA ARG A 247 1.65 -16.08 -4.83
C ARG A 247 0.96 -17.43 -4.95
N THR A 248 0.61 -18.11 -3.86
CA THR A 248 -0.02 -19.44 -3.88
C THR A 248 -1.54 -19.36 -4.08
N ALA A 249 -2.19 -18.36 -3.50
CA ALA A 249 -3.65 -18.24 -3.46
C ALA A 249 -4.32 -17.89 -4.81
N THR A 250 -3.61 -17.37 -5.81
CA THR A 250 -4.28 -16.73 -6.97
C THR A 250 -3.98 -17.31 -8.35
N PRO A 251 -4.84 -18.15 -8.95
CA PRO A 251 -4.85 -18.26 -10.42
C PRO A 251 -4.90 -16.85 -11.05
N TRP A 252 -4.34 -16.70 -12.25
CA TRP A 252 -4.03 -15.42 -12.93
C TRP A 252 -5.09 -14.30 -12.87
N LYS A 253 -6.36 -14.64 -12.66
CA LYS A 253 -7.49 -13.71 -12.65
C LYS A 253 -7.76 -13.02 -11.30
N GLY A 254 -7.10 -13.41 -10.21
CA GLY A 254 -7.44 -12.97 -8.85
C GLY A 254 -6.36 -12.20 -8.07
N VAL A 255 -5.24 -11.82 -8.70
CA VAL A 255 -4.06 -11.28 -8.00
C VAL A 255 -4.39 -10.06 -7.15
N VAL A 256 -5.18 -9.12 -7.67
CA VAL A 256 -5.60 -7.90 -6.95
C VAL A 256 -6.54 -8.24 -5.78
N LEU A 257 -7.44 -9.21 -5.95
CA LEU A 257 -8.34 -9.64 -4.87
C LEU A 257 -7.56 -10.22 -3.70
N ALA A 258 -6.60 -11.13 -3.97
CA ALA A 258 -5.83 -11.73 -2.87
C ALA A 258 -4.89 -10.75 -2.21
N THR A 259 -4.32 -9.78 -2.93
CA THR A 259 -3.52 -8.74 -2.26
C THR A 259 -4.37 -7.80 -1.44
N SER A 260 -5.55 -7.43 -1.90
CA SER A 260 -6.50 -6.66 -1.10
C SER A 260 -6.93 -7.44 0.14
N LEU A 261 -7.19 -8.75 0.03
CA LEU A 261 -7.53 -9.61 1.16
C LEU A 261 -6.38 -9.76 2.16
N VAL A 262 -5.16 -10.08 1.69
CA VAL A 262 -3.98 -10.20 2.55
C VAL A 262 -3.62 -8.86 3.20
N GLY A 263 -3.74 -7.77 2.46
CA GLY A 263 -3.54 -6.41 2.98
C GLY A 263 -4.59 -6.02 4.02
N PHE A 264 -5.85 -6.37 3.78
CA PHE A 264 -6.96 -6.16 4.72
C PHE A 264 -6.75 -6.95 6.01
N LEU A 265 -6.49 -8.27 5.92
CA LEU A 265 -6.20 -9.11 7.08
C LEU A 265 -4.94 -8.64 7.83
N GLY A 266 -3.91 -8.23 7.08
CA GLY A 266 -2.70 -7.66 7.65
C GLY A 266 -2.92 -6.33 8.39
N SER A 267 -3.96 -5.57 8.03
CA SER A 267 -4.24 -4.26 8.63
C SER A 267 -4.62 -4.32 10.11
N PHE A 268 -5.06 -5.49 10.59
CA PHE A 268 -5.35 -5.77 12.00
C PHE A 268 -4.11 -6.17 12.80
N THR A 269 -2.95 -6.28 12.16
CA THR A 269 -1.69 -6.67 12.81
C THR A 269 -0.79 -5.44 13.00
N PRO A 270 0.08 -5.42 14.03
CA PRO A 270 1.07 -4.35 14.18
C PRO A 270 2.09 -4.32 13.01
N TRP A 271 2.15 -5.39 12.23
CA TRP A 271 3.03 -5.57 11.07
C TRP A 271 2.34 -5.25 9.74
N ALA A 272 1.24 -4.50 9.75
CA ALA A 272 0.44 -4.19 8.56
C ALA A 272 1.28 -3.67 7.37
N ALA A 273 2.27 -2.82 7.61
CA ALA A 273 3.15 -2.30 6.57
C ALA A 273 4.01 -3.40 5.92
N ALA A 274 4.55 -4.32 6.73
CA ALA A 274 5.33 -5.46 6.30
C ALA A 274 4.46 -6.47 5.52
N VAL A 275 3.27 -6.80 6.03
CA VAL A 275 2.31 -7.67 5.33
C VAL A 275 1.91 -7.08 3.99
N TYR A 276 1.62 -5.78 3.94
CA TYR A 276 1.27 -5.09 2.70
C TYR A 276 2.42 -5.11 1.70
N LEU A 277 3.64 -4.80 2.14
CA LEU A 277 4.82 -4.84 1.28
C LEU A 277 5.06 -6.24 0.71
N GLY A 278 4.88 -7.27 1.54
CA GLY A 278 4.92 -8.66 1.09
C GLY A 278 3.86 -8.97 0.04
N ALA A 279 2.62 -8.53 0.25
CA ALA A 279 1.56 -8.73 -0.72
C ALA A 279 1.92 -8.14 -2.10
N PHE A 280 2.52 -6.94 -2.13
CA PHE A 280 2.99 -6.32 -3.38
C PHE A 280 4.11 -7.10 -4.06
N ILE A 281 5.11 -7.54 -3.30
CA ILE A 281 6.21 -8.36 -3.84
C ILE A 281 5.63 -9.67 -4.42
N GLY A 282 4.69 -10.30 -3.73
CA GLY A 282 4.00 -11.52 -4.17
C GLY A 282 3.28 -11.39 -5.51
N MET A 283 2.79 -10.20 -5.87
CA MET A 283 2.14 -9.95 -7.18
C MET A 283 3.11 -10.02 -8.36
N THR A 284 4.40 -9.79 -8.13
CA THR A 284 5.33 -9.44 -9.21
C THR A 284 5.96 -10.57 -9.98
N GLY A 285 5.55 -11.80 -9.73
CA GLY A 285 5.87 -12.86 -10.67
C GLY A 285 5.44 -14.24 -10.22
N ARG A 286 4.36 -14.74 -10.80
CA ARG A 286 4.22 -16.19 -10.99
C ARG A 286 5.09 -16.70 -12.13
N ALA A 287 5.32 -15.90 -13.16
CA ALA A 287 5.89 -16.39 -14.42
C ALA A 287 7.40 -16.68 -14.39
N ASN A 288 8.23 -16.01 -13.58
CA ASN A 288 9.70 -16.15 -13.65
C ASN A 288 10.47 -16.04 -12.32
N PHE A 289 9.80 -15.88 -11.18
CA PHE A 289 10.50 -15.66 -9.91
C PHE A 289 10.95 -16.97 -9.27
N LYS A 290 12.26 -17.22 -9.27
CA LYS A 290 12.87 -18.25 -8.39
C LYS A 290 12.63 -17.87 -6.93
N LEU A 291 12.43 -18.86 -6.05
CA LEU A 291 12.23 -18.64 -4.60
C LEU A 291 13.33 -17.76 -3.99
N ARG A 292 14.57 -17.90 -4.50
CA ARG A 292 15.71 -17.09 -4.09
C ARG A 292 15.52 -15.59 -4.33
N ASN A 293 14.97 -15.20 -5.48
CA ASN A 293 14.75 -13.80 -5.81
C ASN A 293 13.64 -13.20 -4.94
N LEU A 294 12.64 -14.01 -4.58
CA LEU A 294 11.61 -13.62 -3.64
C LEU A 294 12.22 -13.34 -2.25
N LEU A 295 13.10 -14.22 -1.78
CA LEU A 295 13.81 -14.04 -0.51
C LEU A 295 14.69 -12.77 -0.53
N GLU A 296 15.50 -12.58 -1.58
CA GLU A 296 16.33 -11.37 -1.76
C GLU A 296 15.47 -10.08 -1.73
N ALA A 297 14.32 -10.08 -2.42
CA ALA A 297 13.39 -8.96 -2.42
C ALA A 297 12.80 -8.70 -1.03
N THR A 298 12.34 -9.75 -0.34
CA THR A 298 11.72 -9.63 0.99
C THR A 298 12.69 -9.08 2.03
N LEU A 299 13.94 -9.55 2.04
CA LEU A 299 14.96 -9.08 2.98
C LEU A 299 15.36 -7.63 2.67
N LEU A 300 15.56 -7.28 1.40
CA LEU A 300 15.88 -5.90 1.02
C LEU A 300 14.76 -4.93 1.41
N SER A 301 13.52 -5.29 1.10
CA SER A 301 12.33 -4.51 1.43
C SER A 301 12.13 -4.37 2.95
N SER A 302 12.44 -5.40 3.73
CA SER A 302 12.43 -5.35 5.19
C SER A 302 13.45 -4.36 5.74
N ILE A 303 14.70 -4.42 5.28
CA ILE A 303 15.74 -3.49 5.71
C ILE A 303 15.36 -2.05 5.39
N LEU A 304 14.89 -1.80 4.18
CA LEU A 304 14.52 -0.46 3.75
C LEU A 304 13.27 0.06 4.48
N LEU A 305 12.35 -0.82 4.90
CA LEU A 305 11.21 -0.47 5.73
C LEU A 305 11.66 0.06 7.10
N GLU A 306 12.57 -0.64 7.77
CA GLU A 306 13.12 -0.25 9.07
C GLU A 306 14.01 1.00 9.00
N LEU A 307 14.68 1.23 7.86
CA LEU A 307 15.49 2.43 7.65
C LEU A 307 14.68 3.73 7.52
N GLY A 308 13.35 3.65 7.30
CA GLY A 308 12.48 4.84 7.30
C GLY A 308 12.91 5.97 6.33
N LEU A 309 13.61 5.62 5.24
CA LEU A 309 14.36 6.55 4.39
C LEU A 309 13.52 7.64 3.69
N LEU A 310 12.28 7.33 3.33
CA LEU A 310 11.38 8.28 2.66
C LEU A 310 10.33 8.77 3.64
N PRO A 311 9.83 10.00 3.65
CA PRO A 311 8.64 10.38 4.42
C PRO A 311 7.33 9.85 3.78
N GLY A 312 6.27 9.69 4.57
CA GLY A 312 4.93 9.33 4.08
C GLY A 312 4.70 7.83 3.84
N PHE A 313 3.52 7.31 4.24
CA PHE A 313 3.25 5.87 4.27
C PHE A 313 3.07 5.25 2.87
N GLY A 314 2.29 5.88 1.99
CA GLY A 314 1.98 5.34 0.66
C GLY A 314 3.18 5.35 -0.29
N GLY A 315 3.92 6.46 -0.34
CA GLY A 315 5.13 6.61 -1.14
C GLY A 315 6.25 5.65 -0.73
N ARG A 316 6.48 5.48 0.58
CA ARG A 316 7.39 4.47 1.13
C ARG A 316 7.06 3.10 0.57
N LEU A 317 5.82 2.62 0.75
CA LEU A 317 5.44 1.27 0.34
C LEU A 317 5.50 1.08 -1.17
N GLY A 318 5.06 2.06 -1.96
CA GLY A 318 5.15 2.02 -3.42
C GLY A 318 6.59 1.93 -3.92
N PHE A 319 7.50 2.71 -3.33
CA PHE A 319 8.92 2.68 -3.64
C PHE A 319 9.62 1.40 -3.18
N LEU A 320 9.30 0.91 -1.98
CA LEU A 320 9.83 -0.34 -1.46
C LEU A 320 9.39 -1.54 -2.30
N ALA A 321 8.13 -1.53 -2.74
CA ALA A 321 7.62 -2.49 -3.71
C ALA A 321 8.39 -2.37 -5.03
N PHE A 322 8.53 -1.15 -5.59
CA PHE A 322 9.29 -0.93 -6.82
C PHE A 322 10.71 -1.51 -6.76
N LEU A 323 11.43 -1.25 -5.67
CA LEU A 323 12.78 -1.76 -5.48
C LEU A 323 12.79 -3.28 -5.35
N GLY A 324 11.95 -3.85 -4.49
CA GLY A 324 11.87 -5.31 -4.31
C GLY A 324 11.59 -6.03 -5.65
N VAL A 325 10.70 -5.45 -6.45
CA VAL A 325 10.34 -5.97 -7.78
C VAL A 325 11.46 -5.81 -8.79
N SER A 326 12.12 -4.65 -8.80
CA SER A 326 13.19 -4.35 -9.76
C SER A 326 14.47 -5.12 -9.49
N PHE A 327 14.71 -5.52 -8.23
CA PHE A 327 15.87 -6.34 -7.84
C PHE A 327 15.62 -7.85 -7.98
N GLY A 328 14.35 -8.27 -7.98
CA GLY A 328 13.98 -9.67 -8.09
C GLY A 328 13.76 -10.16 -9.54
N LEU A 329 13.55 -9.24 -10.48
CA LEU A 329 13.62 -9.48 -11.93
C LEU A 329 15.08 -9.46 -12.41
#